data_AF-A0A2D9B722-F1
#
_entry.id   AF-A0A2D9B722-F1
#
_cell.length_a   1.000
_cell.length_b   1.000
_cell.length_c   1.000
_cell.angle_alpha   90.00
_cell.angle_beta   90.00
_cell.angle_gamma   90.00
#
_symmetry.space_group_name_H-M   'P 1'
#
loop_
_entity.id
_entity.type
_entity.pdbx_description
1 polymer ?
#
loop_
_entity_poly.entity_id
_entity_poly.type
_entity_poly.pdbx_seq_one_letter_code
_entity_poly.pdbx_strand_id
1 'polypeptide(L)'
;MPLKKILLTFFFLSTFAGFAQISIDETLTVQELVEDVLINSDCAEVSNFSSSTGTDFGDVNGIAFFDANGSDFPFSSGVILSSGNVQNAPGPNLTVHSDGGFGWPGDADLEANTTATSTNNASWIQ
;
A
#
# COMPACT_ATOMS: atom_id res chain seq x y z
N MET A 1 -37.29 36.54 0.35
CA MET A 1 -36.24 35.93 -0.49
C MET A 1 -36.55 34.45 -0.62
N PRO A 2 -36.65 33.88 -1.84
CA PRO A 2 -37.33 32.60 -2.00
C PRO A 2 -36.47 31.45 -1.46
N LEU A 3 -37.03 30.70 -0.52
CA LEU A 3 -36.48 29.52 0.16
C LEU A 3 -35.87 28.48 -0.81
N LYS A 4 -36.32 28.47 -2.07
CA LYS A 4 -35.76 27.65 -3.16
C LYS A 4 -34.29 27.94 -3.51
N LYS A 5 -33.81 29.18 -3.35
CA LYS A 5 -32.40 29.52 -3.64
C LYS A 5 -31.45 29.06 -2.53
N ILE A 6 -31.92 29.02 -1.28
CA ILE A 6 -31.17 28.52 -0.13
C ILE A 6 -30.96 27.00 -0.23
N LEU A 7 -31.97 26.26 -0.71
CA LEU A 7 -31.87 24.81 -0.92
C LEU A 7 -30.85 24.43 -2.00
N LEU A 8 -30.74 25.21 -3.09
CA LEU A 8 -29.73 24.99 -4.14
C LEU A 8 -28.29 25.30 -3.67
N THR A 9 -28.12 26.20 -2.70
CA THR A 9 -26.79 26.61 -2.21
C THR A 9 -26.18 25.55 -1.29
N PHE A 10 -27.01 24.74 -0.61
CA PHE A 10 -26.56 23.62 0.21
C PHE A 10 -26.08 22.40 -0.60
N PHE A 11 -26.50 22.28 -1.87
CA PHE A 11 -26.06 21.18 -2.75
C PHE A 11 -24.66 21.41 -3.34
N PHE A 12 -24.14 22.64 -3.29
CA PHE A 12 -22.79 22.97 -3.77
C PHE A 12 -21.73 23.01 -2.65
N LEU A 13 -22.14 22.69 -1.42
CA LEU A 13 -21.24 22.46 -0.29
C LEU A 13 -21.15 20.96 0.01
N SER A 14 -21.07 20.12 -1.03
CA SER A 14 -20.62 18.74 -0.86
C SER A 14 -19.13 18.80 -0.57
N THR A 15 -18.83 18.85 0.73
CA THR A 15 -17.55 18.54 1.37
C THR A 15 -16.47 18.03 0.41
N PHE A 16 -15.41 18.81 0.26
CA PHE A 16 -14.10 18.38 -0.20
C PHE A 16 -13.56 17.38 0.85
N ALA A 17 -14.14 16.18 0.90
CA ALA A 17 -13.57 15.10 1.67
C ALA A 17 -12.29 14.71 0.92
N GLY A 18 -11.13 14.84 1.57
CA GLY A 18 -9.91 14.24 1.08
C GLY A 18 -10.14 12.74 1.09
N PHE A 19 -10.57 12.18 -0.04
CA PHE A 19 -10.71 10.74 -0.18
C PHE A 19 -9.31 10.13 -0.15
N ALA A 20 -9.19 9.00 0.55
CA ALA A 20 -8.05 8.11 0.37
C ALA A 20 -7.86 7.83 -1.13
N GLN A 21 -6.63 7.97 -1.62
CA GLN A 21 -6.37 7.80 -3.05
C GLN A 21 -6.42 6.32 -3.47
N ILE A 22 -6.14 5.41 -2.55
CA ILE A 22 -6.21 3.97 -2.77
C ILE A 22 -6.88 3.31 -1.56
N SER A 23 -7.44 2.13 -1.72
CA SER A 23 -7.79 1.22 -0.61
C SER A 23 -6.72 0.15 -0.45
N ILE A 24 -6.57 -0.35 0.78
CA ILE A 24 -5.59 -1.39 1.15
C ILE A 24 -6.33 -2.63 1.66
N ASP A 25 -5.87 -3.80 1.23
CA ASP A 25 -6.32 -5.10 1.72
C ASP A 25 -5.12 -5.96 2.13
N GLU A 26 -5.01 -6.22 3.42
CA GLU A 26 -3.97 -7.05 4.04
C GLU A 26 -4.42 -8.52 4.22
N THR A 27 -5.60 -8.89 3.75
CA THR A 27 -6.16 -10.25 3.95
C THR A 27 -5.62 -11.27 2.96
N LEU A 28 -5.01 -10.82 1.86
CA LEU A 28 -4.41 -11.69 0.86
C LEU A 28 -3.12 -12.31 1.38
N THR A 29 -2.95 -13.58 1.08
CA THR A 29 -1.70 -14.31 1.32
C THR A 29 -0.60 -13.87 0.35
N VAL A 30 0.65 -14.15 0.72
CA VAL A 30 1.82 -13.92 -0.15
C VAL A 30 1.65 -14.61 -1.51
N GLN A 31 1.10 -15.83 -1.50
CA GLN A 31 0.83 -16.57 -2.73
C GLN A 31 -0.20 -15.82 -3.61
N GLU A 32 -1.35 -15.41 -3.06
CA GLU A 32 -2.37 -14.67 -3.82
C GLU A 32 -1.84 -13.32 -4.36
N LEU A 33 -1.00 -12.62 -3.58
CA LEU A 33 -0.36 -11.38 -4.04
C LEU A 33 0.58 -11.63 -5.23
N VAL A 34 1.30 -12.75 -5.27
CA VAL A 34 2.18 -13.08 -6.40
C VAL A 34 1.39 -13.63 -7.58
N GLU A 35 0.58 -14.67 -7.37
CA GLU A 35 -0.15 -15.39 -8.41
C GLU A 35 -1.26 -14.54 -9.03
N ASP A 36 -2.16 -14.01 -8.22
CA ASP A 36 -3.41 -13.41 -8.70
C ASP A 36 -3.29 -11.90 -8.96
N VAL A 37 -2.34 -11.23 -8.31
CA VAL A 37 -2.17 -9.78 -8.42
C VAL A 37 -0.96 -9.39 -9.28
N LEU A 38 0.23 -9.87 -8.95
CA LEU A 38 1.46 -9.44 -9.63
C LEU A 38 1.66 -10.10 -10.99
N ILE A 39 1.53 -11.43 -11.06
CA ILE A 39 1.77 -12.22 -12.27
C ILE A 39 0.50 -12.29 -13.11
N ASN A 40 -0.62 -12.66 -12.49
CA ASN A 40 -1.96 -12.74 -13.09
C ASN A 40 -1.93 -13.34 -14.51
N SER A 41 -1.29 -14.50 -14.64
CA SER A 41 -1.09 -15.15 -15.93
C SER A 41 -1.04 -16.67 -15.80
N ASP A 42 -1.97 -17.34 -16.49
CA ASP A 42 -2.03 -18.81 -16.57
C ASP A 42 -0.83 -19.45 -17.30
N CYS A 43 0.07 -18.64 -17.88
CA CYS A 43 1.24 -19.11 -18.62
C CYS A 43 2.53 -19.09 -17.80
N ALA A 44 2.51 -18.52 -16.59
CA ALA A 44 3.66 -18.36 -15.73
C ALA A 44 3.49 -19.21 -14.47
N GLU A 45 4.29 -20.27 -14.37
CA GLU A 45 4.37 -21.08 -13.15
C GLU A 45 5.22 -20.36 -12.11
N VAL A 46 4.67 -20.17 -10.91
CA VAL A 46 5.37 -19.58 -9.76
C VAL A 46 5.34 -20.53 -8.57
N SER A 47 6.37 -20.47 -7.72
CA SER A 47 6.51 -21.35 -6.56
C SER A 47 7.53 -20.78 -5.57
N ASN A 48 7.58 -21.34 -4.36
CA ASN A 48 8.48 -20.95 -3.27
C ASN A 48 8.22 -19.54 -2.71
N PHE A 49 6.94 -19.19 -2.56
CA PHE A 49 6.52 -17.89 -2.03
C PHE A 49 7.12 -17.62 -0.65
N SER A 50 7.77 -16.48 -0.53
CA SER A 50 8.28 -15.98 0.73
C SER A 50 8.19 -14.46 0.76
N SER A 51 8.16 -13.91 1.96
CA SER A 51 8.14 -12.48 2.17
C SER A 51 8.82 -12.17 3.49
N SER A 52 9.22 -10.92 3.66
CA SER A 52 9.43 -10.38 4.99
C SER A 52 8.84 -9.00 5.14
N THR A 53 8.28 -8.74 6.32
CA THR A 53 7.71 -7.45 6.70
C THR A 53 7.74 -7.27 8.22
N GLY A 54 7.43 -6.07 8.71
CA GLY A 54 7.54 -5.77 10.14
C GLY A 54 6.80 -6.72 11.08
N THR A 55 5.69 -7.36 10.67
CA THR A 55 5.00 -8.36 11.50
C THR A 55 5.84 -9.57 11.87
N ASP A 56 6.84 -9.94 11.05
CA ASP A 56 7.78 -11.02 11.37
C ASP A 56 8.69 -10.68 12.56
N PHE A 57 8.77 -9.38 12.89
CA PHE A 57 9.60 -8.81 13.95
C PHE A 57 8.75 -8.20 15.07
N GLY A 58 7.44 -8.46 15.09
CA GLY A 58 6.52 -7.90 16.09
C GLY A 58 6.18 -6.42 15.87
N ASP A 59 6.32 -5.93 14.64
CA ASP A 59 6.07 -4.56 14.20
C ASP A 59 4.88 -4.49 13.23
N VAL A 60 4.68 -3.35 12.56
CA VAL A 60 3.61 -3.12 11.58
C VAL A 60 3.77 -3.92 10.29
N ASN A 61 2.66 -4.22 9.62
CA ASN A 61 2.71 -4.84 8.29
C ASN A 61 2.96 -3.78 7.19
N GLY A 62 3.78 -4.16 6.21
CA GLY A 62 4.19 -3.32 5.08
C GLY A 62 3.83 -3.91 3.72
N ILE A 63 3.12 -5.04 3.68
CA ILE A 63 2.76 -5.74 2.44
C ILE A 63 1.23 -5.84 2.33
N ALA A 64 0.67 -5.43 1.19
CA ALA A 64 -0.75 -5.57 0.94
C ALA A 64 -1.09 -5.57 -0.56
N PHE A 65 -2.35 -5.83 -0.87
CA PHE A 65 -2.99 -5.44 -2.11
C PHE A 65 -3.47 -3.99 -2.01
N PHE A 66 -3.41 -3.24 -3.12
CA PHE A 66 -4.09 -1.97 -3.26
C PHE A 66 -5.06 -1.97 -4.44
N ASP A 67 -6.12 -1.16 -4.33
CA ASP A 67 -7.03 -0.80 -5.41
C ASP A 67 -7.15 0.73 -5.47
N ALA A 68 -7.19 1.30 -6.68
CA ALA A 68 -7.30 2.74 -6.89
C ALA A 68 -8.62 3.32 -6.38
N ASN A 69 -9.64 2.50 -6.13
CA ASN A 69 -10.95 2.87 -5.61
C ASN A 69 -11.59 4.05 -6.37
N GLY A 70 -11.41 4.04 -7.71
CA GLY A 70 -11.91 5.08 -8.61
C GLY A 70 -11.14 6.41 -8.59
N SER A 71 -9.95 6.46 -7.99
CA SER A 71 -9.07 7.63 -8.03
C SER A 71 -8.27 7.73 -9.33
N ASP A 72 -7.56 8.85 -9.50
CA ASP A 72 -6.62 9.08 -10.60
C ASP A 72 -5.22 8.48 -10.33
N PHE A 73 -5.07 7.52 -9.40
CA PHE A 73 -3.81 6.79 -9.22
C PHE A 73 -3.44 6.06 -10.53
N PRO A 74 -2.17 6.10 -10.97
CA PRO A 74 -1.79 5.62 -12.31
C PRO A 74 -1.93 4.12 -12.52
N PHE A 75 -2.17 3.34 -11.46
CA PHE A 75 -2.39 1.90 -11.52
C PHE A 75 -3.79 1.59 -10.95
N SER A 76 -4.55 0.69 -11.59
CA SER A 76 -5.89 0.32 -11.10
C SER A 76 -5.84 -0.46 -9.79
N SER A 77 -4.84 -1.32 -9.66
CA SER A 77 -4.60 -2.17 -8.50
C SER A 77 -3.20 -2.77 -8.58
N GLY A 78 -2.75 -3.41 -7.52
CA GLY A 78 -1.47 -4.12 -7.50
C GLY A 78 -1.02 -4.51 -6.11
N VAL A 79 0.22 -5.01 -6.01
CA VAL A 79 0.90 -5.24 -4.74
C VAL A 79 1.59 -3.96 -4.31
N ILE A 80 1.52 -3.63 -3.02
CA ILE A 80 2.26 -2.53 -2.41
C ILE A 80 3.24 -3.09 -1.37
N LEU A 81 4.47 -2.61 -1.44
CA LEU A 81 5.53 -2.83 -0.44
C LEU A 81 5.86 -1.47 0.18
N SER A 82 5.77 -1.38 1.50
CA SER A 82 5.93 -0.14 2.25
C SER A 82 7.10 -0.26 3.22
N SER A 83 7.89 0.81 3.36
CA SER A 83 8.91 0.90 4.41
C SER A 83 8.33 1.30 5.77
N GLY A 84 7.17 0.72 6.11
CA GLY A 84 6.38 1.00 7.30
C GLY A 84 4.94 0.55 7.15
N ASN A 85 4.02 1.08 7.96
CA ASN A 85 2.65 0.57 8.03
C ASN A 85 1.92 0.83 6.71
N VAL A 86 1.60 -0.24 5.98
CA VAL A 86 0.93 -0.17 4.68
C VAL A 86 -0.45 0.49 4.76
N GLN A 87 -1.11 0.46 5.92
CA GLN A 87 -2.39 1.14 6.15
C GLN A 87 -2.30 2.68 6.12
N ASN A 88 -1.09 3.24 6.11
CA ASN A 88 -0.89 4.68 5.91
C ASN A 88 -0.88 5.10 4.43
N ALA A 89 -0.67 4.15 3.51
CA ALA A 89 -0.61 4.41 2.06
C ALA A 89 -1.85 5.08 1.44
N PRO A 90 -3.10 4.81 1.88
CA PRO A 90 -4.31 5.51 1.43
C PRO A 90 -4.22 7.04 1.50
N GLY A 91 -3.41 7.57 2.41
CA GLY A 91 -3.18 8.99 2.61
C GLY A 91 -4.17 9.66 3.58
N PRO A 92 -4.03 10.99 3.78
CA PRO A 92 -3.17 11.89 3.02
C PRO A 92 -1.68 11.76 3.43
N ASN A 93 -0.81 11.46 2.46
CA ASN A 93 0.66 11.26 2.63
C ASN A 93 1.40 12.59 2.87
N LEU A 94 1.05 13.30 3.95
CA LEU A 94 1.57 14.65 4.28
C LEU A 94 2.92 14.63 4.97
N THR A 95 3.39 13.45 5.37
CA THR A 95 4.64 13.24 6.11
C THR A 95 5.38 12.04 5.55
N VAL A 96 6.67 11.94 5.85
CA VAL A 96 7.44 10.72 5.58
C VAL A 96 6.91 9.61 6.49
N HIS A 97 6.51 8.49 5.90
CA HIS A 97 6.15 7.27 6.62
C HIS A 97 7.35 6.33 6.67
N SER A 98 7.76 5.99 7.88
CA SER A 98 8.80 5.01 8.20
C SER A 98 8.42 4.31 9.50
N ASP A 99 7.15 3.90 9.60
CA ASP A 99 6.63 3.28 10.81
C ASP A 99 7.36 1.95 11.05
N GLY A 100 7.84 1.75 12.28
CA GLY A 100 8.62 0.57 12.67
C GLY A 100 9.99 0.93 13.23
N GLY A 101 10.64 -0.06 13.84
CA GLY A 101 11.93 0.11 14.51
C GLY A 101 13.09 -0.63 13.85
N PHE A 102 14.31 -0.38 14.33
CA PHE A 102 15.54 -1.08 13.91
C PHE A 102 15.55 -2.60 14.14
N GLY A 103 14.49 -3.16 14.74
CA GLY A 103 14.30 -4.61 14.89
C GLY A 103 13.84 -5.29 13.60
N TRP A 104 13.31 -4.53 12.63
CA TRP A 104 13.01 -4.98 11.28
C TRP A 104 14.22 -4.64 10.37
N PRO A 105 15.11 -5.62 10.10
CA PRO A 105 16.45 -5.36 9.57
C PRO A 105 16.48 -4.88 8.12
N GLY A 106 15.39 -5.03 7.37
CA GLY A 106 15.30 -4.67 5.96
C GLY A 106 15.55 -5.84 5.01
N ASP A 107 16.15 -5.55 3.86
CA ASP A 107 16.34 -6.49 2.75
C ASP A 107 17.84 -6.61 2.40
N ALA A 108 18.42 -7.78 2.67
CA ALA A 108 19.82 -8.06 2.41
C ALA A 108 20.13 -8.20 0.91
N ASP A 109 19.18 -8.67 0.10
CA ASP A 109 19.38 -8.80 -1.34
C ASP A 109 19.34 -7.42 -2.01
N LEU A 110 18.49 -6.51 -1.52
CA LEU A 110 18.51 -5.10 -1.94
C LEU A 110 19.88 -4.46 -1.64
N GLU A 111 20.45 -4.70 -0.46
CA GLU A 111 21.78 -4.20 -0.10
C GLU A 111 22.90 -4.82 -0.93
N ALA A 112 22.79 -6.12 -1.25
CA ALA A 112 23.81 -6.83 -2.04
C ALA A 112 23.81 -6.43 -3.52
N ASN A 113 22.66 -6.05 -4.07
CA ASN A 113 22.48 -5.82 -5.52
C ASN A 113 22.33 -4.34 -5.89
N THR A 114 22.33 -3.44 -4.91
CA THR A 114 22.23 -2.00 -5.14
C THR A 114 23.29 -1.23 -4.36
N THR A 115 23.21 0.11 -4.36
CA THR A 115 24.05 0.97 -3.51
C THR A 115 23.39 1.30 -2.17
N ALA A 116 22.21 0.75 -1.88
CA ALA A 116 21.51 0.97 -0.62
C ALA A 116 22.23 0.25 0.53
N THR A 117 22.19 0.85 1.71
CA THR A 117 22.74 0.28 2.95
C THR A 117 21.80 0.60 4.10
N SER A 118 21.69 -0.30 5.09
CA SER A 118 20.83 -0.09 6.26
C SER A 118 19.36 0.12 5.87
N THR A 119 18.85 -0.78 5.03
CA THR A 119 17.51 -0.80 4.45
C THR A 119 16.39 -1.11 5.45
N ASN A 120 16.63 -0.87 6.75
CA ASN A 120 15.68 -1.09 7.84
C ASN A 120 14.25 -0.72 7.42
N ASN A 121 13.31 -1.54 7.85
CA ASN A 121 11.90 -1.47 7.46
C ASN A 121 11.59 -1.81 5.99
N ALA A 122 12.53 -2.29 5.17
CA ALA A 122 12.18 -2.77 3.83
C ALA A 122 11.36 -4.07 3.88
N SER A 123 10.13 -4.02 3.35
CA SER A 123 9.35 -5.21 3.03
C SER A 123 9.81 -5.79 1.69
N TRP A 124 9.81 -7.12 1.58
CA TRP A 124 10.09 -7.81 0.33
C TRP A 124 9.17 -9.02 0.14
N ILE A 125 9.02 -9.43 -1.13
CA ILE A 125 8.25 -10.59 -1.57
C ILE A 125 9.04 -11.30 -2.69
N GLN A 126 9.02 -12.63 -2.73
CA GLN A 126 9.68 -13.46 -3.74
C GLN A 126 8.92 -14.76 -4.02
#